data_AF-A0A522D5D0-F1
#
_entry.id   AF-A0A522D5D0-F1
#
_cell.length_a   1.000
_cell.length_b   1.000
_cell.length_c   1.000
_cell.angle_alpha   90.00
_cell.angle_beta   90.00
_cell.angle_gamma   90.00
#
_symmetry.space_group_name_H-M   'P 1'
#
loop_
_entity.id
_entity.type
_entity.pdbx_description
1 polymer ?
#
loop_
_entity_poly.entity_id
_entity_poly.type
_entity_poly.pdbx_seq_one_letter_code
_entity_poly.pdbx_strand_id
1 'polypeptide(L)' 'MMSGFETRFAAEDDADKIRAAFYGFVSRHADVADGPANLSTEFDGQGSRLMVRLWSAEALSAFLSGLDKPDRRRCYE' A
#
# COMPACT_ATOMS: atom_id res chain seq x y z
N MET A 1 -12.51 -12.08 -13.97
CA MET A 1 -11.12 -11.99 -13.46
C MET A 1 -11.00 -10.64 -12.78
N MET A 2 -11.16 -10.55 -11.46
CA MET A 2 -11.12 -9.26 -10.76
C MET A 2 -9.66 -8.79 -10.69
N SER A 3 -9.30 -7.82 -11.52
CA SER A 3 -7.98 -7.18 -11.58
C SER A 3 -7.96 -6.02 -10.59
N GLY A 4 -7.23 -6.14 -9.49
CA GLY A 4 -6.96 -5.02 -8.58
C GLY A 4 -5.52 -4.61 -8.75
N PHE A 5 -5.21 -3.36 -8.43
CA PHE A 5 -3.86 -2.80 -8.60
C PHE A 5 -3.07 -2.99 -7.32
N GLU A 6 -1.80 -3.38 -7.42
CA GLU A 6 -0.97 -3.70 -6.27
C GLU A 6 0.32 -2.88 -6.19
N THR A 7 0.82 -2.73 -4.96
CA THR A 7 2.11 -2.15 -4.65
C THR A 7 2.76 -2.92 -3.51
N ARG A 8 4.10 -2.95 -3.47
CA ARG A 8 4.88 -3.65 -2.44
C ARG A 8 5.75 -2.66 -1.68
N PHE A 9 5.79 -2.82 -0.37
CA PHE A 9 6.64 -2.08 0.56
C PHE A 9 7.63 -3.04 1.23
N ALA A 10 8.83 -2.56 1.49
CA ALA A 10 9.87 -3.32 2.18
C ALA A 10 9.79 -3.11 3.70
N ALA A 11 10.47 -3.96 4.47
CA ALA A 11 10.54 -3.83 5.93
C ALA A 11 11.15 -2.49 6.42
N GLU A 12 11.93 -1.81 5.57
CA GLU A 12 12.45 -0.46 5.84
C GLU A 12 11.36 0.62 5.79
N ASP A 13 10.27 0.37 5.05
CA ASP A 13 9.09 1.21 5.08
C ASP A 13 8.30 0.87 6.35
N ASP A 14 7.88 1.88 7.12
CA ASP A 14 7.21 1.70 8.42
C ASP A 14 5.88 0.95 8.26
N ALA A 15 5.93 -0.37 8.49
CA ALA A 15 4.86 -1.31 8.20
C ALA A 15 3.57 -1.01 8.98
N ASP A 16 3.69 -0.54 10.22
CA ASP A 16 2.53 -0.20 11.05
C ASP A 16 1.88 1.10 10.60
N LYS A 17 2.67 2.09 10.16
CA LYS A 17 2.12 3.28 9.49
C LYS A 17 1.39 2.93 8.20
N ILE A 18 1.94 2.05 7.38
CA ILE A 18 1.31 1.60 6.13
C ILE A 18 -0.03 0.88 6.42
N ARG A 19 -0.05 -0.01 7.42
CA ARG A 19 -1.29 -0.68 7.87
C ARG A 19 -2.34 0.32 8.32
N ALA A 20 -1.98 1.24 9.21
CA ALA A 20 -2.89 2.26 9.72
C ALA A 20 -3.44 3.14 8.58
N ALA A 21 -2.59 3.59 7.67
CA ALA A 21 -2.98 4.38 6.50
C ALA A 21 -3.91 3.59 5.56
N PHE A 22 -3.63 2.30 5.32
CA PHE A 22 -4.44 1.45 4.46
C PHE A 22 -5.85 1.28 5.01
N TYR A 23 -5.99 0.89 6.28
CA TYR A 23 -7.32 0.72 6.90
C TYR A 23 -8.08 2.04 7.02
N GLY A 24 -7.37 3.14 7.31
CA GLY A 24 -7.95 4.49 7.28
C GLY A 24 -8.45 4.89 5.88
N PHE A 25 -7.68 4.58 4.84
CA PHE A 25 -8.06 4.84 3.45
C PHE A 25 -9.30 4.04 3.05
N VAL A 26 -9.32 2.73 3.31
CA VAL A 26 -10.47 1.86 3.02
C VAL A 26 -11.72 2.35 3.76
N SER A 27 -11.61 2.67 5.06
CA SER A 27 -12.75 3.14 5.86
C SER A 27 -13.39 4.42 5.32
N ARG A 28 -12.62 5.28 4.65
CA ARG A 28 -13.10 6.55 4.08
C ARG A 28 -13.73 6.42 2.69
N HIS A 29 -13.47 5.33 1.96
CA HIS A 29 -13.87 5.18 0.56
C HIS A 29 -14.68 3.91 0.30
N ALA A 30 -14.98 3.11 1.35
CA ALA A 30 -15.67 1.84 1.22
C ALA A 30 -17.07 1.95 0.60
N ASP A 31 -17.73 3.10 0.73
CA ASP A 31 -19.06 3.37 0.19
C ASP A 31 -19.08 3.59 -1.34
N VAL A 32 -17.94 3.98 -1.92
CA VAL A 32 -17.80 4.25 -3.37
C VAL A 32 -16.94 3.22 -4.11
N ALA A 33 -16.43 2.21 -3.41
CA ALA A 33 -15.52 1.22 -3.96
C ALA A 33 -16.28 0.06 -4.64
N ASP A 34 -16.05 -0.13 -5.94
CA ASP A 34 -16.47 -1.33 -6.66
C ASP A 34 -15.27 -2.28 -6.84
N GLY A 35 -14.98 -3.07 -5.81
CA GLY A 35 -13.94 -4.10 -5.87
C GLY A 35 -13.20 -4.35 -4.56
N PRO A 36 -12.35 -5.40 -4.53
CA PRO A 36 -11.67 -5.79 -3.30
C PRO A 36 -10.44 -4.91 -3.01
N ALA A 37 -10.27 -4.55 -1.73
CA ALA A 37 -9.03 -4.03 -1.16
C ALA A 37 -8.42 -5.07 -0.21
N ASN A 38 -7.11 -5.31 -0.31
CA ASN A 38 -6.41 -6.28 0.52
C ASN A 38 -5.05 -5.76 0.96
N LEU A 39 -4.64 -6.18 2.15
CA LEU A 39 -3.30 -5.99 2.68
C LEU A 39 -2.77 -7.34 3.17
N SER A 40 -1.62 -7.74 2.67
CA SER A 40 -0.96 -9.01 3.01
C SER A 40 0.49 -8.77 3.40
N THR A 41 1.01 -9.58 4.31
CA THR A 41 2.46 -9.63 4.60
C THR A 41 3.07 -10.77 3.80
N GLU A 42 4.07 -10.47 2.97
CA GLU A 42 4.85 -11.43 2.19
C GLU A 42 6.24 -11.60 2.83
N PHE A 43 6.87 -12.75 2.63
CA PHE A 43 8.24 -13.01 3.07
C PHE A 43 9.03 -13.57 1.88
N ASP A 44 10.18 -13.00 1.58
CA ASP A 44 11.10 -13.52 0.57
C ASP A 44 12.55 -13.58 1.08
N GLY A 45 13.49 -13.95 0.20
CA GLY A 45 14.91 -14.05 0.55
C GLY A 45 15.56 -12.74 0.99
N GLN A 46 14.87 -11.59 0.85
CA GLN A 46 15.31 -10.27 1.28
C GLN A 46 14.57 -9.78 2.54
N GLY A 47 13.65 -10.58 3.10
CA GLY A 47 12.94 -10.28 4.35
C GLY A 47 11.43 -10.11 4.17
N SER A 48 10.79 -9.48 5.17
CA SER A 48 9.36 -9.23 5.17
C SER A 48 9.00 -8.05 4.26
N ARG A 49 7.88 -8.18 3.55
CA ARG A 49 7.29 -7.16 2.68
C ARG A 49 5.81 -7.01 2.99
N LEU A 50 5.25 -5.83 2.72
CA LEU A 50 3.80 -5.62 2.72
C LEU A 50 3.32 -5.45 1.29
N MET A 51 2.32 -6.25 0.91
CA MET A 51 1.62 -6.12 -0.35
C MET A 51 0.27 -5.46 -0.11
N VAL A 52 0.06 -4.29 -0.71
CA VAL A 52 -1.22 -3.58 -0.72
C VAL A 52 -1.85 -3.73 -2.09
N ARG A 53 -3.14 -4.09 -2.13
CA ARG A 53 -3.94 -4.19 -3.33
C ARG A 53 -5.24 -3.39 -3.18
N LEU A 54 -5.61 -2.61 -4.20
CA LEU A 54 -6.80 -1.77 -4.22
C LEU A 54 -7.65 -1.99 -5.48
N TRP A 55 -8.89 -1.51 -5.46
CA TRP A 55 -9.91 -1.74 -6.50
C TRP A 55 -9.60 -1.07 -7.84
N SER A 56 -8.80 0.01 -7.87
CA SER A 56 -8.38 0.70 -9.10
C SER A 56 -6.98 1.30 -9.00
N ALA A 57 -6.40 1.70 -10.13
CA ALA A 57 -5.11 2.37 -10.18
C ALA A 57 -5.20 3.75 -9.51
N GLU A 58 -6.33 4.43 -9.71
CA GLU A 58 -6.64 5.73 -9.13
C GLU A 58 -6.71 5.65 -7.61
N ALA A 59 -7.36 4.62 -7.06
CA ALA A 59 -7.39 4.39 -5.62
C ALA A 59 -5.99 4.10 -5.07
N LEU A 60 -5.20 3.29 -5.78
CA LEU A 60 -3.82 3.02 -5.41
C LEU A 60 -2.95 4.29 -5.42
N SER A 61 -3.11 5.13 -6.44
CA SER A 61 -2.40 6.41 -6.54
C SER A 61 -2.78 7.38 -5.42
N ALA A 62 -4.08 7.49 -5.11
CA ALA A 62 -4.59 8.32 -4.02
C ALA A 62 -4.05 7.85 -2.66
N PHE A 63 -4.07 6.54 -2.42
CA PHE A 63 -3.47 5.94 -1.23
C PHE A 63 -1.97 6.25 -1.12
N LEU A 64 -1.20 6.01 -2.19
CA LEU A 64 0.24 6.25 -2.23
C LEU A 64 0.62 7.73 -2.04
N SER A 65 -0.25 8.66 -2.45
CA SER A 65 -0.05 10.10 -2.27
C SER A 65 -0.31 10.56 -0.83
N GLY A 66 -1.09 9.78 -0.06
CA GLY A 66 -1.36 10.06 1.35
C GLY A 66 -0.34 9.45 2.31
N LEU A 67 0.61 8.65 1.82
CA LEU A 67 1.71 8.14 2.63
C LEU A 67 2.81 9.22 2.72
N ASP A 68 3.30 9.48 3.92
CA ASP A 68 4.62 10.10 4.13
C ASP A 68 5.67 9.16 3.54
N LYS A 69 5.99 9.33 2.26
CA LYS A 69 7.05 8.54 1.63
C LYS A 69 8.35 8.87 2.37
N PRO A 70 9.14 7.87 2.81
CA PRO A 70 10.53 8.15 3.15
C PRO A 70 11.16 8.78 1.90
N ASP A 71 11.76 9.96 2.10
CA ASP A 71 12.45 10.71 1.04
C ASP A 71 13.54 9.82 0.43
N ARG A 72 13.23 9.11 -0.66
CA ARG A 72 14.18 8.24 -1.38
C ARG A 72 15.25 9.03 -2.14
N ARG A 73 15.46 10.32 -1.83
CA ARG A 73 16.56 11.15 -2.35
C ARG A 73 17.84 11.06 -1.51
N ARG A 74 17.88 10.31 -0.41
CA ARG A 74 19.04 10.22 0.49
C ARG A 74 19.89 8.94 0.42
N CYS A 75 19.83 8.16 -0.66
CA CYS A 75 20.68 6.95 -0.80
C CYS A 75 21.42 6.86 -2.15
N TYR A 76 22.00 7.95 -2.62
CA TYR A 76 23.11 7.90 -3.57
C TYR A 76 24.15 8.96 -3.16
N GLU A 77 25.01 8.59 -2.22
CA GLU A 77 26.40 9.06 -2.17
C GLU A 77 27.29 7.99 -2.81
#